data_AF-A0A8S0X2I4-F1
#
_entry.id   AF-A0A8S0X2I4-F1
#
_cell.length_a   1.000
_cell.length_b   1.000
_cell.length_c   1.000
_cell.angle_alpha   90.00
_cell.angle_beta   90.00
_cell.angle_gamma   90.00
#
_symmetry.space_group_name_H-M   'P 1'
#
loop_
_entity.id
_entity.type
_entity.pdbx_description
1 polymer ?
#
loop_
_entity_poly.entity_id
_entity_poly.type
_entity_poly.pdbx_seq_one_letter_code
_entity_poly.pdbx_strand_id
1 'polypeptide(L)'
;MHWFESQLLTLYQLAEAYSLSQKQEGNDILNRSEQGRQKRTEFIEAVQALVNRVINSAGVTACNAYHEGLILAQSGTTPDTDALGAMIQESVRIAQKGEAILHLGEIQQIVIVGGINKIAIITVGPLTLCIMSPKQTNLALSLSQYNG
;
A
#
# COMPACT_ATOMS: atom_id res chain seq x y z
N MET A 1 -14.34 -7.97 6.00
CA MET A 1 -13.27 -8.17 7.01
C MET A 1 -11.93 -8.03 6.32
N HIS A 2 -11.21 -6.93 6.58
CA HIS A 2 -9.84 -6.77 6.10
C HIS A 2 -8.94 -7.64 6.99
N TRP A 3 -8.56 -8.80 6.48
CA TRP A 3 -7.64 -9.77 7.09
C TRP A 3 -6.21 -9.21 7.30
N PHE A 4 -5.97 -7.98 6.85
CA PHE A 4 -4.72 -7.22 6.91
C PHE A 4 -4.87 -5.91 7.72
N GLU A 5 -6.04 -5.67 8.30
CA GLU A 5 -6.47 -4.38 8.86
C GLU A 5 -5.59 -3.88 10.01
N SER A 6 -5.13 -4.78 10.89
CA SER A 6 -4.24 -4.40 12.00
C SER A 6 -2.88 -3.92 11.52
N GLN A 7 -2.31 -4.54 10.47
CA GLN A 7 -1.04 -4.12 9.88
C GLN A 7 -1.19 -2.81 9.10
N LEU A 8 -2.36 -2.60 8.47
CA LEU A 8 -2.69 -1.36 7.79
C LEU A 8 -2.95 -0.21 8.75
N LEU A 9 -3.52 -0.47 9.93
CA LEU A 9 -3.90 0.57 10.90
C LEU A 9 -2.70 1.42 11.32
N THR A 10 -1.56 0.78 11.62
CA THR A 10 -0.32 1.49 11.95
C THR A 10 0.15 2.37 10.80
N LEU A 11 0.02 1.91 9.55
CA LEU A 11 0.36 2.73 8.38
C LEU A 11 -0.63 3.87 8.14
N TYR A 12 -1.93 3.66 8.37
CA TYR A 12 -2.93 4.71 8.31
C TYR A 12 -2.60 5.83 9.30
N GLN A 13 -2.26 5.49 10.55
CA GLN A 13 -1.87 6.46 11.58
C GLN A 13 -0.62 7.25 11.18
N LEU A 14 0.40 6.59 10.64
CA LEU A 14 1.63 7.26 10.17
C LEU A 14 1.38 8.14 8.94
N ALA A 15 0.58 7.67 7.98
CA ALA A 15 0.19 8.43 6.80
C ALA A 15 -0.59 9.70 7.17
N GLU A 16 -1.53 9.58 8.11
CA GLU A 16 -2.31 10.70 8.63
C GLU A 16 -1.41 11.70 9.38
N ALA A 17 -0.53 11.22 10.26
CA ALA A 17 0.44 12.06 10.98
C ALA A 17 1.39 12.81 10.04
N TYR A 18 1.79 12.19 8.92
CA TYR A 18 2.57 12.83 7.86
C TYR A 18 1.74 13.89 7.13
N SER A 19 0.52 13.58 6.70
CA SER A 19 -0.38 14.54 6.02
C SER A 19 -0.66 15.77 6.88
N LEU A 20 -0.93 15.57 8.17
CA LEU A 20 -1.15 16.67 9.12
C LEU A 20 0.09 17.55 9.31
N SER A 21 1.29 16.95 9.29
CA SER A 21 2.55 17.72 9.40
C SER A 21 2.80 18.65 8.21
N GLN A 22 2.30 18.29 7.01
CA GLN A 22 2.37 19.16 5.84
C GLN A 22 1.38 20.34 5.90
N LYS A 23 0.27 20.18 6.64
CA LYS A 23 -0.83 21.16 6.71
C LYS A 23 -0.71 22.18 7.84
N GLN A 24 0.15 21.96 8.84
CA GLN A 24 0.34 22.96 9.90
C GLN A 24 0.87 24.25 9.26
N GLU A 25 0.35 25.43 9.64
CA GLU A 25 0.86 26.78 9.32
C GLU A 25 1.55 27.40 10.56
N GLY A 26 2.67 28.10 10.38
CA GLY A 26 3.55 28.49 11.49
C GLY A 26 4.90 29.02 11.04
N ASN A 27 5.38 30.08 11.72
CA ASN A 27 6.44 30.98 11.27
C ASN A 27 7.88 30.43 11.28
N ASP A 28 8.09 29.17 11.68
CA ASP A 28 9.44 28.59 11.81
C ASP A 28 9.71 27.52 10.74
N ILE A 29 10.30 27.97 9.64
CA ILE A 29 10.52 27.20 8.41
C ILE A 29 11.55 26.08 8.61
N LEU A 30 12.57 26.31 9.44
CA LEU A 30 13.67 25.36 9.64
C LEU A 30 13.21 24.15 10.46
N ASN A 31 12.56 24.39 11.61
CA ASN A 31 12.02 23.34 12.47
C ASN A 31 10.95 22.49 11.75
N ARG A 32 10.13 23.09 10.86
CA ARG A 32 9.20 22.34 9.99
C ARG A 32 9.91 21.41 9.03
N SER A 33 10.97 21.89 8.40
CA SER A 33 11.69 21.11 7.39
C SER A 33 12.32 19.87 8.01
N GLU A 34 12.81 19.96 9.24
CA GLU A 34 13.37 18.83 9.98
C GLU A 34 12.28 17.86 10.48
N GLN A 35 11.21 18.38 11.10
CA GLN A 35 10.10 17.53 11.56
C GLN A 35 9.37 16.82 10.41
N GLY A 36 9.17 17.51 9.29
CA GLY A 36 8.57 16.93 8.08
C GLY A 36 9.47 15.87 7.42
N ARG A 37 10.79 16.09 7.39
CA ARG A 37 11.76 15.08 6.94
C ARG A 37 11.75 13.86 7.84
N GLN A 38 11.78 14.05 9.15
CA GLN A 38 11.76 12.95 10.11
C GLN A 38 10.50 12.08 9.97
N LYS A 39 9.32 12.71 9.95
CA LYS A 39 8.05 11.99 9.73
C LYS A 39 7.98 11.27 8.39
N ARG A 40 8.53 11.86 7.33
CA ARG A 40 8.64 11.21 6.01
C ARG A 40 9.53 9.98 6.08
N THR A 41 10.68 10.08 6.75
CA THR A 41 11.60 8.95 6.93
C THR A 41 10.94 7.82 7.70
N GLU A 42 10.34 8.12 8.85
CA GLU A 42 9.62 7.13 9.68
C GLU A 42 8.51 6.43 8.88
N PHE A 43 7.77 7.19 8.08
CA PHE A 43 6.74 6.65 7.21
C PHE A 43 7.31 5.71 6.14
N ILE A 44 8.35 6.12 5.41
CA ILE A 44 8.99 5.30 4.38
C ILE A 44 9.60 4.04 4.98
N GLU A 45 10.26 4.15 6.14
CA GLU A 45 10.82 3.01 6.86
C GLU A 45 9.74 2.03 7.31
N ALA A 46 8.62 2.53 7.84
CA ALA A 46 7.47 1.70 8.22
C ALA A 46 6.85 0.98 7.00
N VAL A 47 6.74 1.68 5.86
CA VAL A 47 6.24 1.10 4.60
C VAL A 47 7.19 0.01 4.11
N GLN A 48 8.50 0.26 4.08
CA GLN A 48 9.49 -0.74 3.69
C GLN A 48 9.50 -1.94 4.65
N ALA A 49 9.37 -1.70 5.95
CA ALA A 49 9.25 -2.76 6.95
C ALA A 49 7.99 -3.60 6.71
N LEU A 50 6.84 -2.98 6.39
CA LEU A 50 5.64 -3.73 6.03
C LEU A 50 5.87 -4.60 4.80
N VAL A 51 6.39 -4.02 3.72
CA VAL A 51 6.65 -4.73 2.46
C VAL A 51 7.58 -5.93 2.70
N ASN A 52 8.64 -5.75 3.49
CA ASN A 52 9.55 -6.81 3.89
C ASN A 52 8.92 -7.88 4.79
N ARG A 53 7.87 -7.55 5.56
CA ARG A 53 7.13 -8.56 6.34
C ARG A 53 6.17 -9.35 5.44
N VAL A 54 5.45 -8.67 4.57
CA VAL A 54 4.45 -9.29 3.67
C VAL A 54 5.08 -10.33 2.75
N ILE A 55 6.28 -10.08 2.22
CA ILE A 55 6.97 -11.05 1.36
C ILE A 55 7.28 -12.38 2.06
N ASN A 56 7.44 -12.36 3.39
CA ASN A 56 7.73 -13.57 4.18
C ASN A 56 6.48 -14.41 4.46
N SER A 57 5.29 -13.94 4.04
CA SER A 57 4.06 -14.69 4.20
C SER A 57 3.95 -15.80 3.15
N ALA A 58 3.42 -16.95 3.57
CA ALA A 58 3.38 -18.15 2.73
C ALA A 58 2.68 -17.89 1.39
N GLY A 59 3.42 -18.13 0.29
CA GLY A 59 2.90 -18.01 -1.08
C GLY A 59 2.83 -16.59 -1.63
N VAL A 60 3.35 -15.57 -0.93
CA VAL A 60 3.60 -14.24 -1.50
C VAL A 60 4.91 -14.28 -2.28
N THR A 61 4.90 -13.74 -3.50
CA THR A 61 6.07 -13.73 -4.40
C THR A 61 6.67 -12.34 -4.61
N ALA A 62 5.86 -11.30 -4.42
CA ALA A 62 6.32 -9.92 -4.38
C ALA A 62 5.36 -9.05 -3.57
N CYS A 63 5.89 -7.99 -2.98
CA CYS A 63 5.10 -6.92 -2.37
C CYS A 63 5.73 -5.57 -2.75
N ASN A 64 4.93 -4.65 -3.27
CA ASN A 64 5.36 -3.31 -3.64
C ASN A 64 4.43 -2.28 -3.01
N ALA A 65 4.98 -1.14 -2.60
CA ALA A 65 4.21 0.02 -2.18
C ALA A 65 4.44 1.16 -3.17
N TYR A 66 3.35 1.79 -3.60
CA TYR A 66 3.36 2.90 -4.53
C TYR A 66 2.71 4.14 -3.92
N HIS A 67 3.14 5.30 -4.38
CA HIS A 67 2.47 6.58 -4.15
C HIS A 67 2.43 7.33 -5.47
N GLU A 68 1.21 7.65 -5.94
CA GLU A 68 0.99 8.30 -7.25
C GLU A 68 1.68 7.58 -8.42
N GLY A 69 1.66 6.24 -8.39
CA GLY A 69 2.27 5.39 -9.42
C GLY A 69 3.79 5.23 -9.28
N LEU A 70 4.45 5.98 -8.38
CA LEU A 70 5.88 5.86 -8.11
C LEU A 70 6.14 4.85 -7.01
N ILE A 71 7.17 4.02 -7.19
CA ILE A 71 7.58 3.03 -6.20
C ILE A 71 8.18 3.71 -4.96
N LEU A 72 7.71 3.31 -3.78
CA LEU A 72 8.25 3.73 -2.48
C LEU A 72 9.02 2.62 -1.78
N ALA A 73 8.55 1.40 -1.90
CA ALA A 73 9.17 0.22 -1.31
C ALA A 73 8.86 -1.02 -2.14
N GLN A 74 9.77 -1.98 -2.14
CA GLN A 74 9.57 -3.28 -2.79
C GLN A 74 10.29 -4.40 -2.05
N SER A 75 9.77 -5.60 -2.21
CA SER A 75 10.43 -6.84 -1.83
C SER A 75 9.94 -8.00 -2.71
N GLY A 76 10.84 -8.95 -2.96
CA GLY A 76 10.64 -9.98 -3.98
C GLY A 76 10.94 -9.48 -5.40
N THR A 77 10.54 -10.25 -6.41
CA THR A 77 10.82 -9.94 -7.81
C THR A 77 9.53 -9.65 -8.54
N THR A 78 9.40 -8.42 -9.03
CA THR A 78 8.34 -8.00 -9.95
C THR A 78 9.00 -7.50 -11.23
N PRO A 79 8.67 -8.03 -12.41
CA PRO A 79 9.11 -7.42 -13.66
C PRO A 79 8.46 -6.05 -13.85
N ASP A 80 9.19 -5.11 -14.44
CA ASP A 80 8.72 -3.79 -14.88
C ASP A 80 7.94 -3.01 -13.81
N THR A 81 8.51 -2.90 -12.60
CA THR A 81 7.84 -2.37 -11.41
C THR A 81 7.25 -0.97 -11.58
N ASP A 82 7.88 -0.10 -12.39
CA ASP A 82 7.39 1.25 -12.70
C ASP A 82 6.16 1.21 -13.61
N ALA A 83 6.18 0.36 -14.64
CA ALA A 83 5.03 0.17 -15.53
C ALA A 83 3.84 -0.43 -14.75
N LEU A 84 4.12 -1.36 -13.84
CA LEU A 84 3.13 -1.90 -12.92
C LEU A 84 2.53 -0.81 -12.03
N GLY A 85 3.35 0.08 -11.48
CA GLY A 85 2.89 1.20 -10.65
C GLY A 85 1.90 2.11 -11.38
N ALA A 86 2.23 2.51 -12.61
CA ALA A 86 1.34 3.31 -13.45
C ALA A 86 0.02 2.59 -13.78
N MET A 87 0.09 1.30 -14.11
CA MET A 87 -1.09 0.48 -14.40
C MET A 87 -2.01 0.36 -13.17
N ILE A 88 -1.44 0.16 -11.99
CA ILE A 88 -2.17 0.08 -10.73
C ILE A 88 -2.87 1.41 -10.43
N GLN A 89 -2.17 2.53 -10.56
CA GLN A 89 -2.75 3.86 -10.32
C GLN A 89 -3.97 4.10 -11.21
N GLU A 90 -3.85 3.78 -12.51
CA GLU A 90 -4.97 3.92 -13.44
C GLU A 90 -6.12 2.95 -13.10
N SER A 91 -5.80 1.72 -12.68
CA SER A 91 -6.80 0.73 -12.27
C SER A 91 -7.61 1.20 -11.06
N VAL A 92 -6.94 1.74 -10.04
CA VAL A 92 -7.59 2.32 -8.85
C VAL A 92 -8.47 3.51 -9.25
N ARG A 93 -7.95 4.41 -10.10
CA ARG A 93 -8.70 5.58 -10.58
C ARG A 93 -9.96 5.19 -11.35
N ILE A 94 -9.90 4.15 -12.18
CA ILE A 94 -11.08 3.63 -12.90
C ILE A 94 -12.07 2.99 -11.92
N ALA A 95 -11.58 2.19 -10.97
CA ALA A 95 -12.44 1.55 -9.96
C ALA A 95 -13.19 2.58 -9.11
N GLN A 96 -12.51 3.67 -8.71
CA GLN A 96 -13.10 4.79 -7.97
C GLN A 96 -14.26 5.45 -8.72
N LYS A 97 -14.17 5.59 -10.05
CA LYS A 97 -15.29 6.09 -10.86
C LYS A 97 -16.49 5.13 -10.88
N GLY A 98 -16.25 3.85 -10.65
CA GLY A 98 -17.27 2.81 -10.58
C GLY A 98 -17.99 2.72 -9.23
N GLU A 99 -17.47 3.38 -8.17
CA GLU A 99 -18.00 3.27 -6.80
C GLU A 99 -19.49 3.61 -6.71
N ALA A 100 -19.90 4.71 -7.33
CA ALA A 100 -21.29 5.17 -7.32
C ALA A 100 -22.22 4.25 -8.12
N ILE A 101 -21.73 3.71 -9.24
CA ILE A 101 -22.49 2.82 -10.12
C ILE A 101 -22.75 1.47 -9.44
N LEU A 102 -21.75 0.97 -8.71
CA LEU A 102 -21.78 -0.34 -8.07
C LEU A 102 -22.21 -0.28 -6.59
N HIS A 103 -22.44 0.91 -6.05
CA HIS A 103 -22.77 1.16 -4.64
C HIS A 103 -21.77 0.51 -3.66
N LEU A 104 -20.47 0.58 -3.96
CA LEU A 104 -19.42 -0.08 -3.18
C LEU A 104 -18.91 0.74 -1.99
N GLY A 105 -19.18 2.05 -1.97
CA GLY A 105 -18.43 2.97 -1.10
C GLY A 105 -16.99 3.15 -1.59
N GLU A 106 -16.09 3.57 -0.71
CA GLU A 106 -14.67 3.76 -1.04
C GLU A 106 -14.01 2.44 -1.45
N ILE A 107 -13.25 2.44 -2.57
CA ILE A 107 -12.48 1.27 -2.98
C ILE A 107 -11.28 1.05 -2.04
N GLN A 108 -11.42 0.08 -1.15
CA GLN A 108 -10.36 -0.33 -0.23
C GLN A 108 -9.41 -1.37 -0.84
N GLN A 109 -9.92 -2.23 -1.73
CA GLN A 109 -9.16 -3.33 -2.32
C GLN A 109 -9.65 -3.71 -3.72
N ILE A 110 -8.72 -4.04 -4.61
CA ILE A 110 -8.96 -4.67 -5.91
C ILE A 110 -8.15 -5.96 -5.96
N VAL A 111 -8.74 -7.04 -6.50
CA VAL A 111 -8.02 -8.29 -6.74
C VAL A 111 -8.16 -8.66 -8.20
N ILE A 112 -7.02 -8.80 -8.90
CA ILE A 112 -6.98 -9.26 -10.28
C ILE A 112 -6.39 -10.68 -10.27
N VAL A 113 -7.12 -11.64 -10.83
CA VAL A 113 -6.75 -13.05 -10.85
C VAL A 113 -6.50 -13.50 -12.28
N GLY A 114 -5.24 -13.79 -12.61
CA GLY A 114 -4.85 -14.35 -13.91
C GLY A 114 -4.95 -15.88 -13.94
N GLY A 115 -4.41 -16.46 -15.01
CA GLY A 115 -4.30 -17.93 -15.15
C GLY A 115 -3.28 -18.56 -14.20
N ILE A 116 -2.21 -17.84 -13.90
CA ILE A 116 -1.04 -18.33 -13.13
C ILE A 116 -0.95 -17.64 -11.78
N ASN A 117 -0.93 -16.30 -11.79
CA ASN A 117 -0.77 -15.46 -10.61
C ASN A 117 -2.01 -14.59 -10.36
N LYS A 118 -2.06 -14.00 -9.18
CA LYS A 118 -2.98 -12.92 -8.83
C LYS A 118 -2.23 -11.80 -8.12
N ILE A 119 -2.86 -10.63 -8.16
CA ILE A 119 -2.40 -9.41 -7.52
C ILE A 119 -3.55 -8.85 -6.67
N ALA A 120 -3.27 -8.58 -5.40
CA ALA A 120 -4.12 -7.79 -4.54
C ALA A 120 -3.57 -6.37 -4.44
N ILE A 121 -4.41 -5.39 -4.77
CA ILE A 121 -4.12 -3.97 -4.73
C ILE A 121 -4.94 -3.42 -3.55
N ILE A 122 -4.27 -2.79 -2.58
CA ILE A 122 -4.89 -2.30 -1.35
C ILE A 122 -4.55 -0.81 -1.19
N THR A 123 -5.57 0.03 -1.05
CA THR A 123 -5.38 1.47 -0.86
C THR A 123 -5.26 1.78 0.64
N VAL A 124 -4.21 2.52 1.03
CA VAL A 124 -3.92 2.90 2.42
C VAL A 124 -3.64 4.39 2.48
N GLY A 125 -4.70 5.19 2.59
CA GLY A 125 -4.61 6.65 2.45
C GLY A 125 -4.03 7.00 1.07
N PRO A 126 -2.90 7.74 0.98
CA PRO A 126 -2.27 8.08 -0.29
C PRO A 126 -1.40 6.96 -0.89
N LEU A 127 -1.28 5.81 -0.21
CA LEU A 127 -0.48 4.67 -0.65
C LEU A 127 -1.32 3.63 -1.36
N THR A 128 -0.66 2.88 -2.24
CA THR A 128 -1.21 1.66 -2.82
C THR A 128 -0.23 0.52 -2.61
N LEU A 129 -0.64 -0.50 -1.85
CA LEU A 129 0.10 -1.74 -1.69
C LEU A 129 -0.32 -2.75 -2.76
N CYS A 130 0.65 -3.47 -3.29
CA CYS A 130 0.49 -4.46 -4.34
C CYS A 130 1.14 -5.76 -3.88
N ILE A 131 0.33 -6.81 -3.73
CA ILE A 131 0.78 -8.11 -3.23
C ILE A 131 0.55 -9.15 -4.32
N MET A 132 1.63 -9.75 -4.82
CA MET A 132 1.58 -10.78 -5.86
C MET A 132 1.73 -12.18 -5.26
N SER A 133 1.00 -13.13 -5.80
CA SER A 133 1.05 -14.54 -5.40
C SER A 133 0.59 -15.47 -6.52
N PRO A 134 0.91 -16.77 -6.48
CA PRO A 134 0.24 -17.78 -7.29
C PRO A 134 -1.28 -17.73 -7.10
N LYS A 135 -2.03 -18.02 -8.16
CA LYS A 135 -3.50 -17.96 -8.19
C LYS A 135 -4.15 -18.76 -7.06
N GLN A 136 -3.54 -19.89 -6.68
CA GLN A 136 -4.05 -20.83 -5.70
C GLN A 136 -3.78 -20.39 -4.26
N THR A 137 -2.85 -19.47 -4.02
CA THR A 137 -2.50 -18.99 -2.67
C THR A 137 -3.71 -18.31 -2.04
N ASN A 138 -4.16 -18.78 -0.87
CA ASN A 138 -5.20 -18.07 -0.14
C ASN A 138 -4.57 -16.88 0.62
N LEU A 139 -4.46 -15.73 -0.04
CA LEU A 139 -3.87 -14.52 0.54
C LEU A 139 -4.50 -14.16 1.88
N ALA A 140 -5.83 -14.30 2.02
CA ALA A 140 -6.53 -14.01 3.27
C ALA A 140 -5.98 -14.84 4.43
N LEU A 141 -5.76 -16.14 4.23
CA LEU A 141 -5.12 -17.00 5.22
C LEU A 141 -3.64 -16.65 5.39
N SER A 142 -2.91 -16.43 4.30
CA SER A 142 -1.47 -16.17 4.33
C SER A 142 -1.09 -14.92 5.12
N LEU A 143 -1.84 -13.81 5.01
CA LEU A 143 -1.51 -12.60 5.79
C LEU A 143 -2.28 -12.49 7.11
N SER A 144 -3.37 -13.26 7.33
CA SER A 144 -4.07 -13.26 8.64
C SER A 144 -3.37 -14.10 9.71
N GLN A 145 -2.61 -15.12 9.29
CA GLN A 145 -1.89 -16.01 10.22
C GLN A 145 -0.56 -15.39 10.71
N TYR A 146 -0.17 -14.23 10.19
CA TYR A 146 1.10 -13.60 10.56
C TYR A 146 0.89 -12.58 11.69
N ASN A 147 0.80 -13.10 12.92
CA ASN A 147 0.89 -12.32 14.16
C ASN A 147 2.35 -12.31 14.62
N GLY A 148 3.14 -11.39 14.09
CA GLY A 148 4.54 -11.16 14.48
C GLY A 148 4.80 -9.67 14.62
#